data_AF-A0A0C3CFW6-F1
#
_entry.id   AF-A0A0C3CFW6-F1
#
_cell.length_a   1.000
_cell.length_b   1.000
_cell.length_c   1.000
_cell.angle_alpha   90.00
_cell.angle_beta   90.00
_cell.angle_gamma   90.00
#
_symmetry.space_group_name_H-M   'P 1'
#
loop_
_entity.id
_entity.type
_entity.pdbx_description
1 polymer ?
#
loop_
_entity_poly.entity_id
_entity_poly.type
_entity_poly.pdbx_seq_one_letter_code
_entity_poly.pdbx_strand_id
1 'polypeptide(L)'
;MAIYHRFLSKSSNTLKSLEFFNMPSRVPQSNEAEVQDLDKLFSACPNVEHLHLPIGIHIPQDTLNKIAQGSLLPSLRSLDVFSTVGIDILEMVGRRNELVYRRFGVRSSRLGGAIDGYPLSFAHVVLHTLLANWSSTTSAKRYLRRFWSSQGTVFDIRCRVVYFVG
;
A
#
# COMPACT_ATOMS: atom_id res chain seq x y z
N MET A 1 13.68 -10.35 -15.04
CA MET A 1 13.62 -11.81 -15.33
C MET A 1 13.33 -12.57 -14.02
N ALA A 2 12.05 -12.88 -13.79
CA ALA A 2 11.44 -14.02 -13.07
C ALA A 2 12.11 -14.80 -11.91
N ILE A 3 12.96 -14.20 -11.05
CA ILE A 3 13.38 -14.91 -9.82
C ILE A 3 12.18 -15.11 -8.88
N TYR A 4 11.35 -14.07 -8.69
CA TYR A 4 10.20 -14.12 -7.78
C TYR A 4 9.07 -15.04 -8.26
N HIS A 5 8.91 -15.22 -9.56
CA HIS A 5 7.79 -16.00 -10.13
C HIS A 5 7.83 -17.48 -9.74
N ARG A 6 9.03 -18.08 -9.68
CA ARG A 6 9.19 -19.50 -9.33
C ARG A 6 8.97 -19.79 -7.84
N PHE A 7 9.26 -18.82 -6.97
CA PHE A 7 9.04 -18.95 -5.54
C PHE A 7 7.59 -18.66 -5.14
N LEU A 8 6.93 -17.74 -5.84
CA LEU A 8 5.56 -17.36 -5.54
C LEU A 8 4.52 -18.33 -6.10
N SER A 9 4.76 -18.99 -7.25
CA SER A 9 3.71 -19.76 -7.95
C SER A 9 3.08 -20.91 -7.17
N LYS A 10 3.74 -21.43 -6.11
CA LYS A 10 3.18 -22.52 -5.27
C LYS A 10 2.46 -22.03 -4.02
N SER A 11 2.72 -20.81 -3.56
CA SER A 11 2.24 -20.30 -2.26
C SER A 11 1.51 -18.96 -2.37
N SER A 12 1.44 -18.35 -3.55
CA SER A 12 0.93 -17.00 -3.73
C SER A 12 -0.55 -16.84 -3.39
N ASN A 13 -1.35 -17.90 -3.58
CA ASN A 13 -2.76 -17.93 -3.17
C ASN A 13 -2.96 -18.11 -1.66
N THR A 14 -1.93 -18.47 -0.92
CA THR A 14 -1.99 -18.61 0.56
C THR A 14 -1.21 -17.52 1.29
N LEU A 15 -0.47 -16.69 0.56
CA LEU A 15 0.47 -15.75 1.13
C LEU A 15 -0.27 -14.54 1.69
N LYS A 16 -0.23 -14.39 3.02
CA LYS A 16 -0.89 -13.31 3.76
C LYS A 16 0.03 -12.15 4.13
N SER A 17 1.32 -12.41 4.35
CA SER A 17 2.31 -11.37 4.64
C SER A 17 3.41 -11.42 3.59
N LEU A 18 3.68 -10.28 2.97
CA LEU A 18 4.77 -10.09 2.01
C LEU A 18 5.70 -9.00 2.54
N GLU A 19 6.93 -9.39 2.86
CA GLU A 19 7.90 -8.51 3.48
C GLU A 19 9.19 -8.53 2.68
N PHE A 20 9.68 -7.35 2.30
CA PHE A 20 10.95 -7.20 1.61
C PHE A 20 12.02 -6.78 2.63
N PHE A 21 13.10 -7.55 2.71
CA PHE A 21 14.24 -7.29 3.57
C PHE A 21 15.49 -7.01 2.71
N ASN A 22 16.30 -6.02 3.12
CA ASN A 22 17.64 -5.78 2.58
C ASN A 22 17.74 -5.76 1.03
N MET A 23 16.93 -4.95 0.34
CA MET A 23 17.29 -4.61 -1.04
C MET A 23 18.38 -3.53 -1.01
N PRO A 24 19.50 -3.71 -1.75
CA PRO A 24 20.53 -2.69 -1.83
C PRO A 24 19.90 -1.42 -2.41
N SER A 25 20.10 -0.29 -1.73
CA SER A 25 19.60 1.03 -2.13
C SER A 25 20.36 1.55 -3.35
N ARG A 26 20.33 0.82 -4.47
CA ARG A 26 20.74 1.39 -5.74
C ARG A 26 19.59 2.25 -6.21
N VAL A 27 19.78 3.57 -6.20
CA VAL A 27 18.96 4.50 -6.97
C VAL A 27 19.12 4.08 -8.44
N PRO A 28 18.11 3.51 -9.11
CA PRO A 28 18.24 3.19 -10.52
C PRO A 28 17.92 4.49 -11.27
N GLN A 29 18.96 5.08 -11.86
CA GLN A 29 18.77 5.90 -13.04
C GLN A 29 18.15 4.99 -14.11
N SER A 30 16.96 5.39 -14.58
CA SER A 30 16.09 4.70 -15.54
C SER A 30 15.48 3.36 -15.07
N ASN A 31 14.25 3.06 -15.52
CA ASN A 31 13.84 1.77 -16.13
C ASN A 31 12.37 1.42 -15.85
N GLU A 32 11.52 1.57 -16.87
CA GLU A 32 10.16 1.01 -16.97
C GLU A 32 10.11 -0.52 -16.70
N ALA A 33 11.25 -1.20 -16.74
CA ALA A 33 11.37 -2.63 -16.47
C ALA A 33 11.09 -3.03 -15.01
N GLU A 34 11.39 -2.18 -14.01
CA GLU A 34 11.14 -2.50 -12.60
C GLU A 34 9.66 -2.28 -12.20
N VAL A 35 9.00 -1.31 -12.84
CA VAL A 35 7.55 -1.04 -12.70
C VAL A 35 6.72 -2.27 -13.07
N GLN A 36 7.12 -2.97 -14.14
CA GLN A 36 6.44 -4.18 -14.59
C GLN A 36 6.65 -5.38 -13.65
N ASP A 37 7.71 -5.40 -12.84
CA ASP A 37 8.01 -6.53 -11.96
C ASP A 37 7.18 -6.45 -10.66
N LEU A 38 6.92 -5.26 -10.10
CA LEU A 38 6.05 -5.11 -8.92
C LEU A 38 4.59 -5.41 -9.21
N ASP A 39 4.05 -4.93 -10.33
CA ASP A 39 2.65 -5.21 -10.72
C ASP A 39 2.43 -6.71 -10.95
N LYS A 40 3.38 -7.40 -11.59
CA LYS A 40 3.33 -8.86 -11.78
C LYS A 40 3.43 -9.61 -10.47
N LEU A 41 4.27 -9.14 -9.55
CA LEU A 41 4.43 -9.75 -8.23
C LEU A 41 3.17 -9.60 -7.37
N PHE A 42 2.60 -8.39 -7.34
CA PHE A 42 1.39 -8.10 -6.57
C PHE A 42 0.15 -8.78 -7.17
N SER A 43 0.07 -8.90 -8.50
CA SER A 43 -1.01 -9.64 -9.15
C SER A 43 -0.90 -11.15 -8.92
N ALA A 44 0.32 -11.69 -8.76
CA ALA A 44 0.51 -13.07 -8.38
C ALA A 44 0.04 -13.36 -6.94
N CYS A 45 0.03 -12.37 -6.04
CA CYS A 45 -0.26 -12.53 -4.60
C CYS A 45 -1.52 -11.77 -4.15
N PRO A 46 -2.72 -12.10 -4.66
CA PRO A 46 -3.93 -11.33 -4.39
C PRO A 46 -4.40 -11.37 -2.92
N ASN A 47 -4.00 -12.41 -2.19
CA ASN A 47 -4.43 -12.68 -0.81
C ASN A 47 -3.53 -12.05 0.26
N VAL A 48 -2.55 -11.24 -0.15
CA VAL A 48 -1.69 -10.51 0.79
C VAL A 48 -2.52 -9.53 1.60
N GLU A 49 -2.50 -9.69 2.91
CA GLU A 49 -3.13 -8.84 3.90
C GLU A 49 -2.14 -7.81 4.47
N HIS A 50 -0.85 -8.16 4.53
CA HIS A 50 0.22 -7.33 5.09
C HIS A 50 1.35 -7.15 4.06
N LEU A 51 1.67 -5.91 3.73
CA LEU A 51 2.78 -5.57 2.84
C LEU A 51 3.77 -4.66 3.55
N HIS A 52 5.04 -5.05 3.58
CA HIS A 52 6.15 -4.22 4.05
C HIS A 52 7.16 -3.98 2.92
N LEU A 53 7.37 -2.71 2.58
CA LEU A 53 8.33 -2.26 1.57
C LEU A 53 9.43 -1.39 2.21
N PRO A 54 10.71 -1.80 2.13
CA PRO A 54 11.82 -1.06 2.68
C PRO A 54 12.09 0.23 1.90
N ILE A 55 12.87 1.11 2.54
CA ILE A 55 13.36 2.34 1.93
C ILE A 55 14.13 2.01 0.64
N GLY A 56 13.80 2.70 -0.44
CA GLY A 56 14.39 2.50 -1.76
C GLY A 56 13.48 1.79 -2.76
N ILE A 57 12.41 1.12 -2.30
CA ILE A 57 11.37 0.61 -3.20
C ILE A 57 10.34 1.71 -3.44
N HIS A 58 10.35 2.26 -4.65
CA HIS A 58 9.33 3.21 -5.08
C HIS A 58 8.14 2.44 -5.67
N ILE A 59 6.93 2.71 -5.16
CA ILE A 59 5.70 2.25 -5.80
C ILE A 59 5.30 3.30 -6.86
N PRO A 60 5.26 2.93 -8.15
CA PRO A 60 4.81 3.84 -9.20
C PRO A 60 3.36 4.28 -8.99
N GLN A 61 3.03 5.50 -9.44
CA GLN A 61 1.68 6.05 -9.29
C GLN A 61 0.59 5.16 -9.90
N ASP A 62 0.88 4.51 -11.02
CA ASP A 62 -0.07 3.58 -11.67
C ASP A 62 -0.35 2.35 -10.81
N THR A 63 0.66 1.80 -10.16
CA THR A 63 0.53 0.70 -9.19
C THR A 63 -0.29 1.16 -7.99
N LEU A 64 -0.02 2.36 -7.44
CA LEU A 64 -0.83 2.94 -6.36
C LEU A 64 -2.29 3.12 -6.76
N ASN A 65 -2.56 3.59 -7.98
CA ASN A 65 -3.92 3.73 -8.50
C ASN A 65 -4.64 2.37 -8.59
N LYS A 66 -3.96 1.31 -9.02
CA LYS A 66 -4.52 -0.05 -9.06
C LYS A 66 -4.82 -0.59 -7.65
N ILE A 67 -3.93 -0.31 -6.69
CA ILE A 67 -4.16 -0.66 -5.27
C ILE A 67 -5.34 0.14 -4.70
N ALA A 68 -5.47 1.43 -5.05
CA ALA A 68 -6.58 2.28 -4.63
C ALA A 68 -7.94 1.75 -5.11
N GLN A 69 -7.97 1.26 -6.35
CA GLN A 69 -9.16 0.67 -6.98
C GLN A 69 -9.47 -0.73 -6.46
N GLY A 70 -8.53 -1.37 -5.77
CA GLY A 70 -8.65 -2.75 -5.32
C GLY A 70 -8.44 -3.79 -6.42
N SER A 71 -7.97 -3.39 -7.60
CA SER A 71 -7.60 -4.34 -8.68
C SER A 71 -6.27 -5.04 -8.41
N LEU A 72 -5.43 -4.44 -7.55
CA LEU A 72 -4.16 -4.98 -7.11
C LEU A 72 -4.14 -5.09 -5.58
N LEU A 73 -3.71 -6.24 -5.05
CA LEU A 73 -3.72 -6.57 -3.63
C LEU A 73 -5.10 -6.28 -2.95
N PRO A 74 -6.20 -6.91 -3.42
CA PRO A 74 -7.54 -6.67 -2.89
C PRO A 74 -7.66 -7.02 -1.39
N SER A 75 -6.88 -7.96 -0.88
CA SER A 75 -6.91 -8.36 0.53
C SER A 75 -6.06 -7.48 1.45
N LEU A 76 -5.33 -6.50 0.90
CA LEU A 76 -4.41 -5.67 1.67
C LEU A 76 -5.13 -4.84 2.75
N ARG A 77 -4.70 -5.02 4.00
CA ARG A 77 -5.21 -4.35 5.21
C ARG A 77 -4.14 -3.58 5.96
N SER A 78 -2.89 -4.04 5.87
CA SER A 78 -1.74 -3.42 6.52
C SER A 78 -0.68 -3.06 5.48
N LEU A 79 -0.28 -1.80 5.47
CA LEU A 79 0.77 -1.29 4.59
C LEU A 79 1.86 -0.62 5.42
N ASP A 80 3.10 -1.06 5.24
CA ASP A 80 4.30 -0.37 5.71
C ASP A 80 5.16 0.01 4.51
N VAL A 81 5.36 1.30 4.29
CA VAL A 81 6.00 1.81 3.07
C VAL A 81 6.74 3.12 3.32
N PHE A 82 7.79 3.33 2.53
CA PHE A 82 8.45 4.61 2.40
C PHE A 82 7.93 5.39 1.19
N SER A 83 7.58 6.66 1.38
CA SER A 83 7.35 7.61 0.29
C SER A 83 8.06 8.92 0.58
N THR A 84 8.66 9.52 -0.44
CA THR A 84 9.35 10.80 -0.32
C THR A 84 8.39 11.92 0.06
N VAL A 85 7.16 11.91 -0.47
CA VAL A 85 6.12 12.91 -0.24
C VAL A 85 5.10 12.40 0.79
N GLY A 86 4.67 11.15 0.68
CA GLY A 86 3.71 10.49 1.57
C GLY A 86 2.24 10.84 1.34
N ILE A 87 1.94 11.96 0.68
CA ILE A 87 0.56 12.38 0.38
C ILE A 87 -0.10 11.40 -0.61
N ASP A 88 0.66 10.93 -1.59
CA ASP A 88 0.31 9.90 -2.56
C ASP A 88 -0.22 8.62 -1.90
N ILE A 89 0.49 8.12 -0.89
CA ILE A 89 0.11 6.92 -0.14
C ILE A 89 -1.19 7.18 0.64
N LEU A 90 -1.26 8.32 1.32
CA LEU A 90 -2.44 8.70 2.09
C LEU A 90 -3.67 8.85 1.20
N GLU A 91 -3.54 9.49 0.03
CA GLU A 91 -4.63 9.62 -0.94
C GLU A 91 -5.09 8.26 -1.46
N MET A 92 -4.16 7.38 -1.82
CA MET A 92 -4.45 6.00 -2.23
C MET A 92 -5.28 5.26 -1.17
N VAL A 93 -4.87 5.34 0.10
CA VAL A 93 -5.58 4.73 1.23
C VAL A 93 -6.99 5.31 1.38
N GLY A 94 -7.11 6.64 1.35
CA GLY A 94 -8.40 7.33 1.44
C GLY A 94 -9.36 6.91 0.33
N ARG A 95 -8.88 6.86 -0.92
CA ARG A 95 -9.67 6.44 -2.08
C ARG A 95 -10.16 5.00 -1.96
N ARG A 96 -9.32 4.07 -1.51
CA ARG A 96 -9.71 2.67 -1.32
C ARG A 96 -10.72 2.51 -0.20
N ASN A 97 -10.48 3.14 0.94
CA ASN A 97 -11.40 3.13 2.06
C ASN A 97 -12.76 3.70 1.70
N GLU A 98 -12.79 4.79 0.94
CA GLU A 98 -14.02 5.41 0.45
C GLU A 98 -14.77 4.49 -0.52
N LEU A 99 -14.05 3.76 -1.38
CA LEU A 99 -14.65 2.76 -2.28
C LEU A 99 -15.38 1.67 -1.47
N VAL A 100 -14.76 1.18 -0.39
CA VAL A 100 -15.38 0.20 0.52
C VAL A 100 -16.55 0.82 1.27
N TYR A 101 -16.38 2.03 1.82
CA TYR A 101 -17.42 2.72 2.58
C TYR A 101 -18.66 3.05 1.74
N ARG A 102 -18.51 3.51 0.49
CA ARG A 102 -19.67 3.75 -0.38
C ARG A 102 -20.48 2.50 -0.66
N ARG A 103 -19.82 1.34 -0.66
CA ARG A 103 -20.43 0.05 -0.97
C ARG A 103 -21.10 -0.60 0.24
N PHE A 104 -20.56 -0.40 1.45
CA PHE A 104 -21.02 -1.08 2.67
C PHE A 104 -21.49 -0.13 3.79
N GLY A 105 -21.02 1.11 3.82
CA GLY A 105 -21.20 2.09 4.89
C GLY A 105 -22.48 2.94 4.83
N VAL A 106 -23.22 2.89 3.72
CA VAL A 106 -24.54 3.53 3.60
C VAL A 106 -25.58 2.45 3.32
N ARG A 107 -26.15 1.86 4.39
CA ARG A 107 -27.45 1.18 4.34
C ARG A 107 -27.52 -0.18 3.62
N SER A 108 -26.53 -1.06 3.81
CA SER A 108 -26.66 -2.46 3.40
C SER A 108 -26.88 -3.38 4.61
N SER A 109 -28.12 -3.80 4.82
CA SER A 109 -28.55 -4.87 5.72
C SER A 109 -28.12 -6.27 5.24
N ARG A 110 -26.98 -6.39 4.56
CA ARG A 110 -26.34 -7.65 4.20
C ARG A 110 -25.00 -7.77 4.92
N LEU A 111 -25.06 -7.82 6.25
CA LEU A 111 -24.00 -8.37 7.07
C LEU A 111 -24.04 -9.90 6.89
N GLY A 112 -23.28 -10.40 5.94
CA GLY A 112 -23.21 -11.82 5.67
C GLY A 112 -22.09 -12.14 4.69
N GLY A 113 -20.93 -12.47 5.24
CA GLY A 113 -19.84 -13.10 4.51
C GLY A 113 -18.91 -12.12 3.82
N ALA A 114 -17.60 -12.32 4.03
CA ALA A 114 -16.61 -11.93 3.06
C ALA A 114 -17.02 -12.55 1.71
N ILE A 115 -17.57 -11.73 0.82
CA ILE A 115 -17.84 -12.17 -0.55
C ILE A 115 -16.49 -12.12 -1.26
N ASP A 116 -16.00 -13.30 -1.64
CA ASP A 116 -14.78 -13.50 -2.44
C ASP A 116 -14.73 -12.48 -3.59
N GLY A 117 -13.69 -11.64 -3.58
CA GLY A 117 -13.36 -10.73 -4.68
C GLY A 117 -13.50 -9.24 -4.43
N TYR A 118 -13.90 -8.78 -3.23
CA TYR A 118 -13.97 -7.34 -2.93
C TYR A 118 -12.75 -6.83 -2.15
N PRO A 119 -12.27 -5.60 -2.47
CA PRO A 119 -11.15 -5.03 -1.75
C PRO A 119 -11.51 -4.71 -0.31
N LEU A 120 -10.57 -4.94 0.59
CA LEU A 120 -10.68 -4.62 2.00
C LEU A 120 -10.22 -3.19 2.26
N SER A 121 -10.81 -2.55 3.28
CA SER A 121 -10.32 -1.26 3.78
C SER A 121 -8.98 -1.46 4.51
N PHE A 122 -8.15 -0.42 4.49
CA PHE A 122 -6.93 -0.41 5.28
C PHE A 122 -7.27 -0.29 6.77
N ALA A 123 -6.74 -1.23 7.55
CA ALA A 123 -6.81 -1.19 9.01
C ALA A 123 -5.57 -0.48 9.59
N HIS A 124 -4.40 -0.65 8.96
CA HIS A 124 -3.14 -0.15 9.50
C HIS A 124 -2.24 0.37 8.37
N VAL A 125 -1.68 1.56 8.56
CA VAL A 125 -0.75 2.18 7.61
C VAL A 125 0.42 2.78 8.38
N VAL A 126 1.61 2.23 8.17
CA VAL A 126 2.89 2.80 8.59
C VAL A 126 3.49 3.52 7.40
N LEU A 127 3.64 4.83 7.50
CA LEU A 127 4.19 5.66 6.44
C LEU A 127 5.50 6.27 6.90
N HIS A 128 6.59 5.83 6.28
CA HIS A 128 7.88 6.47 6.41
C HIS A 128 8.01 7.62 5.39
N THR A 129 8.28 8.83 5.86
CA THR A 129 8.46 10.02 5.00
C THR A 129 9.67 10.85 5.42
N LEU A 130 10.10 11.75 4.54
CA LEU A 130 11.16 12.72 4.82
C LEU A 130 10.67 13.75 5.84
N LEU A 131 11.58 14.21 6.71
CA LEU A 131 11.27 15.22 7.73
C LEU A 131 10.68 16.50 7.11
N ALA A 132 11.17 16.91 5.93
CA ALA A 132 10.67 18.08 5.21
C ALA A 132 9.16 18.02 4.90
N ASN A 133 8.61 16.82 4.71
CA ASN A 133 7.21 16.62 4.35
C ASN A 133 6.31 16.31 5.54
N TRP A 134 6.86 16.24 6.76
CA TRP A 134 6.12 15.88 7.97
C TRP A 134 4.87 16.71 8.20
N SER A 135 4.96 18.04 8.06
CA SER A 135 3.83 18.95 8.27
C SER A 135 2.70 18.67 7.28
N SER A 136 3.05 18.49 6.00
CA SER A 136 2.11 18.19 4.92
C SER A 136 1.46 16.83 5.10
N THR A 137 2.25 15.79 5.39
CA THR A 137 1.75 14.42 5.62
C THR A 137 0.88 14.34 6.87
N THR A 138 1.23 15.07 7.94
CA THR A 138 0.41 15.15 9.16
C THR A 138 -0.91 15.86 8.90
N SER A 139 -0.88 16.94 8.13
CA SER A 139 -2.10 17.67 7.73
C SER A 139 -3.01 16.80 6.86
N ALA A 140 -2.45 16.08 5.89
CA ALA A 140 -3.18 15.13 5.05
C ALA A 140 -3.80 13.99 5.88
N LYS A 141 -3.07 13.43 6.85
CA LYS A 141 -3.62 12.44 7.80
C LYS A 141 -4.79 13.01 8.60
N ARG A 142 -4.70 14.24 9.10
CA ARG A 142 -5.82 14.88 9.81
C ARG A 142 -7.03 15.06 8.91
N TYR A 143 -6.81 15.45 7.65
CA TYR A 143 -7.87 15.59 6.65
C TYR A 143 -8.56 14.24 6.40
N LEU A 144 -7.81 13.17 6.17
CA LEU A 144 -8.36 11.82 5.96
C LEU A 144 -9.17 11.31 7.15
N ARG A 145 -8.74 11.60 8.38
CA ARG A 145 -9.50 11.21 9.59
C ARG A 145 -10.85 11.90 9.72
N ARG A 146 -11.13 12.97 8.98
CA ARG A 146 -12.46 13.59 8.95
C ARG A 146 -13.48 12.75 8.19
N PHE A 147 -13.02 11.83 7.34
CA PHE A 147 -13.91 10.93 6.60
C PHE A 147 -14.23 9.69 7.42
N TRP A 148 -15.52 9.37 7.49
CA TRP A 148 -16.04 8.16 8.14
C TRP A 148 -15.39 6.89 7.59
N SER A 149 -15.09 6.88 6.28
CA SER A 149 -14.42 5.79 5.59
C SER A 149 -13.04 5.45 6.16
N SER A 150 -12.38 6.38 6.85
CA SER A 150 -11.03 6.21 7.38
C SER A 150 -10.94 6.26 8.92
N GLN A 151 -12.07 6.30 9.63
CA GLN A 151 -12.07 6.33 11.11
C GLN A 151 -11.50 5.04 11.73
N GLY A 152 -11.67 3.89 11.08
CA GLY A 152 -11.12 2.61 11.52
C GLY A 152 -9.65 2.38 11.16
N THR A 153 -9.02 3.30 10.40
CA THR A 153 -7.64 3.14 9.95
C THR A 153 -6.66 3.77 10.94
N VAL A 154 -5.73 2.95 11.44
CA VAL A 154 -4.62 3.40 12.26
C VAL A 154 -3.49 3.88 11.34
N PHE A 155 -3.13 5.16 11.47
CA PHE A 155 -2.04 5.77 10.72
C PHE A 155 -0.86 6.06 11.65
N ASP A 156 0.27 5.39 11.44
CA ASP A 156 1.56 5.69 12.07
C ASP A 156 2.46 6.38 11.04
N ILE A 157 2.81 7.65 11.28
CA ILE A 157 3.71 8.39 10.38
C ILE A 157 5.05 8.49 11.09
N ARG A 158 6.11 8.06 10.42
CA ARG A 158 7.47 8.04 10.95
C ARG A 158 8.37 8.89 10.08
N CYS A 159 9.03 9.89 10.68
CA CYS A 159 10.08 10.62 9.99
C CYS A 159 11.38 9.82 9.95
N ARG A 160 12.06 9.86 8.81
CA ARG A 160 13.44 9.40 8.68
C ARG A 160 14.31 10.57 8.28
N VAL A 161 15.45 10.72 8.95
CA VAL A 161 16.57 11.54 8.46
C VAL A 161 17.39 10.63 7.55
N VAL A 162 17.29 10.85 6.24
CA VAL A 162 18.14 10.13 5.28
C VAL A 162 19.45 10.90 5.19
N TYR A 163 20.48 10.39 5.87
CA TYR A 163 21.83 10.90 5.68
C TYR A 163 22.31 10.39 4.31
N PHE A 164 22.40 11.30 3.34
CA PHE A 164 23.16 11.03 2.12
C PHE A 164 24.63 11.02 2.52
N VAL A 165 25.20 9.84 2.71
CA VAL A 165 26.65 9.67 2.74
C VAL A 165 27.10 9.74 1.28
N GLY A 166 27.61 10.91 0.90
CA GLY A 166 28.28 11.15 -0.39
C GLY A 166 29.72 10.69 -0.36
#